data_AF-A0A3D5A5H5-F1
#
_entry.id   AF-A0A3D5A5H5-F1
#
_cell.length_a   1.000
_cell.length_b   1.000
_cell.length_c   1.000
_cell.angle_alpha   90.00
_cell.angle_beta   90.00
_cell.angle_gamma   90.00
#
_symmetry.space_group_name_H-M   'P 1'
#
loop_
_entity.id
_entity.type
_entity.pdbx_description
1 polymer ?
#
loop_
_entity_poly.entity_id
_entity_poly.type
_entity_poly.pdbx_seq_one_letter_code
_entity_poly.pdbx_strand_id
1 'polypeptide(L)'
;MSHAVKIMAPLDAEYGVYAVLGNHDLDRSLELNTFRENVDLDTVQRWVEGMETIGVDVLFNEHRRIAVNGHMLAVAGVGDPSCGFDDISVALADAPLADVRILLSHSPDVFDEPGAEWAHLILCGHTHGGQIRLPLIGSPWAPVWRRRDRACGLMRVGPDTVAYVSRGSGAGTAARFHCPPEVTVLTLVQGCTDGLRVVR
;
A
#
# COMPACT_ATOMS: atom_id res chain seq x y z
N MET A 1 -10.46 9.72 -15.86
CA MET A 1 -11.01 8.83 -14.82
C MET A 1 -11.60 7.53 -15.37
N SER A 2 -12.43 7.57 -16.43
CA SER A 2 -13.18 6.38 -16.89
C SER A 2 -12.36 5.17 -17.34
N HIS A 3 -11.08 5.31 -17.72
CA HIS A 3 -10.30 4.16 -18.20
C HIS A 3 -9.70 3.30 -17.06
N ALA A 4 -9.13 3.93 -16.03
CA ALA A 4 -8.54 3.21 -14.89
C ALA A 4 -9.62 2.42 -14.12
N VAL A 5 -10.76 3.06 -13.82
CA VAL A 5 -11.92 2.39 -13.20
C VAL A 5 -12.40 1.21 -14.06
N LYS A 6 -12.47 1.37 -15.39
CA LYS A 6 -12.85 0.26 -16.28
C LYS A 6 -11.88 -0.92 -16.26
N ILE A 7 -10.58 -0.68 -16.10
CA ILE A 7 -9.58 -1.74 -16.00
C ILE A 7 -9.75 -2.53 -14.71
N MET A 8 -10.14 -1.85 -13.62
CA MET A 8 -10.35 -2.48 -12.31
C MET A 8 -11.72 -3.13 -12.16
N ALA A 9 -12.70 -2.76 -12.99
CA ALA A 9 -14.07 -3.29 -12.90
C ALA A 9 -14.21 -4.83 -12.89
N PRO A 10 -13.33 -5.62 -13.54
CA PRO A 10 -13.38 -7.08 -13.44
C PRO A 10 -12.81 -7.66 -12.14
N LEU A 11 -12.24 -6.86 -11.24
CA LEU A 11 -11.70 -7.35 -9.97
C LEU A 11 -12.86 -7.83 -9.10
N ASP A 12 -12.81 -9.10 -8.75
CA ASP A 12 -13.77 -9.76 -7.87
C ASP A 12 -13.02 -10.73 -6.96
N ALA A 13 -13.30 -10.68 -5.67
CA ALA A 13 -12.62 -11.46 -4.65
C ALA A 13 -13.60 -11.79 -3.51
N GLU A 14 -13.54 -13.03 -3.03
CA GLU A 14 -14.45 -13.57 -2.00
C GLU A 14 -14.57 -12.67 -0.76
N TYR A 15 -13.46 -12.07 -0.33
CA TYR A 15 -13.40 -11.24 0.87
C TYR A 15 -13.30 -9.74 0.57
N GLY A 16 -13.62 -9.32 -0.65
CA GLY A 16 -13.63 -7.91 -1.06
C GLY A 16 -12.34 -7.45 -1.74
N VAL A 17 -12.45 -6.30 -2.41
CA VAL A 17 -11.35 -5.61 -3.09
C VAL A 17 -11.14 -4.28 -2.38
N TYR A 18 -9.93 -4.06 -1.85
CA TYR A 18 -9.61 -2.90 -1.03
C TYR A 18 -8.58 -2.00 -1.71
N ALA A 19 -8.71 -0.69 -1.52
CA ALA A 19 -7.75 0.29 -2.03
C ALA A 19 -7.47 1.39 -1.00
N VAL A 20 -6.31 2.04 -1.14
CA VAL A 20 -5.99 3.32 -0.50
C VAL A 20 -5.55 4.29 -1.58
N LEU A 21 -5.83 5.58 -1.39
CA LEU A 21 -5.42 6.63 -2.33
C LEU A 21 -3.95 6.99 -2.13
N GLY A 22 -3.28 7.31 -3.23
CA GLY A 22 -1.91 7.82 -3.19
C GLY A 22 -1.81 9.33 -3.27
N ASN A 23 -0.61 9.85 -3.05
CA ASN A 23 -0.29 11.27 -3.16
C ASN A 23 -0.78 11.91 -4.49
N HIS A 24 -0.73 11.18 -5.60
CA HIS A 24 -1.21 11.66 -6.91
C HIS A 24 -2.74 11.62 -7.09
N ASP A 25 -3.46 10.93 -6.20
CA ASP A 25 -4.92 10.93 -6.16
C ASP A 25 -5.45 12.07 -5.26
N LEU A 26 -4.61 12.56 -4.34
CA LEU A 26 -4.91 13.65 -3.40
C LEU A 26 -4.54 15.04 -3.95
N ASP A 27 -3.45 15.16 -4.71
CA ASP A 27 -2.91 16.44 -5.17
C ASP A 27 -2.72 16.48 -6.71
N ARG A 28 -3.09 17.59 -7.34
CA ARG A 28 -2.79 17.89 -8.77
C ARG A 28 -1.50 18.69 -8.96
N SER A 29 -0.90 19.20 -7.89
CA SER A 29 0.30 20.02 -7.94
C SER A 29 1.53 19.14 -8.15
N LEU A 30 2.23 19.37 -9.27
CA LEU A 30 3.54 18.77 -9.56
C LEU A 30 4.67 19.44 -8.74
N GLU A 31 4.33 20.23 -7.72
CA GLU A 31 5.29 21.02 -6.95
C GLU A 31 5.79 20.20 -5.77
N LEU A 32 7.05 19.76 -5.89
CA LEU A 32 7.75 18.80 -5.04
C LEU A 32 7.87 19.15 -3.53
N ASN A 33 7.23 20.19 -3.00
CA ASN A 33 7.53 20.67 -1.63
C ASN A 33 6.33 21.18 -0.78
N THR A 34 5.07 21.05 -1.19
CA THR A 34 3.90 21.49 -0.38
C THR A 34 2.70 20.53 -0.42
N PHE A 35 2.93 19.22 -0.24
CA PHE A 35 1.90 18.17 -0.30
C PHE A 35 0.74 18.30 0.70
N ARG A 36 0.83 19.15 1.73
CA ARG A 36 -0.23 19.35 2.75
C ARG A 36 -1.26 20.41 2.40
N GLU A 37 -0.94 21.37 1.53
CA GLU A 37 -1.77 22.57 1.33
C GLU A 37 -2.67 22.51 0.07
N ASN A 38 -2.48 21.51 -0.80
CA ASN A 38 -3.12 21.45 -2.13
C ASN A 38 -3.99 20.19 -2.37
N VAL A 39 -4.70 19.69 -1.35
CA VAL A 39 -5.62 18.56 -1.57
C VAL A 39 -6.82 18.97 -2.41
N ASP A 40 -7.00 18.30 -3.55
CA ASP A 40 -8.17 18.47 -4.42
C ASP A 40 -9.28 17.49 -3.98
N LEU A 41 -10.08 17.92 -3.00
CA LEU A 41 -11.17 17.11 -2.43
C LEU A 41 -12.18 16.65 -3.49
N ASP A 42 -12.40 17.42 -4.55
CA ASP A 42 -13.30 17.02 -5.65
C ASP A 42 -12.69 15.86 -6.46
N THR A 43 -11.37 15.87 -6.67
CA THR A 43 -10.68 14.74 -7.31
C THR A 43 -10.69 13.51 -6.42
N VAL A 44 -10.44 13.67 -5.11
CA VAL A 44 -10.53 12.59 -4.13
C VAL A 44 -11.91 11.94 -4.15
N GLN A 45 -12.96 12.75 -4.01
CA GLN A 45 -14.34 12.27 -3.99
C GLN A 45 -14.69 11.54 -5.28
N ARG A 46 -14.30 12.09 -6.44
CA ARG A 46 -14.53 11.42 -7.73
C ARG A 46 -13.82 10.06 -7.81
N TRP A 47 -12.60 9.93 -7.29
CA TRP A 47 -11.89 8.66 -7.26
C TRP A 47 -12.57 7.63 -6.37
N VAL A 48 -12.96 8.04 -5.16
CA VAL A 48 -13.70 7.20 -4.21
C VAL A 48 -14.99 6.70 -4.85
N GLU A 49 -15.85 7.62 -5.32
CA GLU A 49 -17.12 7.26 -5.97
C GLU A 49 -16.91 6.33 -7.18
N GLY A 50 -15.91 6.63 -8.02
CA GLY A 50 -15.58 5.80 -9.18
C GLY A 50 -15.17 4.37 -8.82
N MET A 51 -14.35 4.20 -7.77
CA MET A 51 -13.92 2.90 -7.28
C MET A 51 -15.04 2.14 -6.58
N GLU A 52 -15.85 2.82 -5.77
CA GLU A 52 -16.97 2.21 -5.07
C GLU A 52 -18.05 1.72 -6.06
N THR A 53 -18.28 2.42 -7.17
CA THR A 53 -19.25 1.98 -8.20
C THR A 53 -18.90 0.63 -8.84
N ILE A 54 -17.65 0.19 -8.74
CA ILE A 54 -17.18 -1.10 -9.25
C ILE A 54 -16.88 -2.11 -8.13
N GLY A 55 -17.30 -1.82 -6.90
CA GLY A 55 -17.14 -2.74 -5.76
C GLY A 55 -15.77 -2.70 -5.07
N VAL A 56 -14.97 -1.67 -5.30
CA VAL A 56 -13.71 -1.45 -4.56
C VAL A 56 -13.99 -0.61 -3.32
N ASP A 57 -13.66 -1.14 -2.14
CA ASP A 57 -13.76 -0.46 -0.84
C ASP A 57 -12.51 0.40 -0.62
N VAL A 58 -12.65 1.73 -0.72
CA VAL A 58 -11.56 2.67 -0.54
C VAL A 58 -11.46 3.03 0.94
N LEU A 59 -10.36 2.63 1.56
CA LEU A 59 -10.13 2.84 2.99
C LEU A 59 -9.33 4.13 3.23
N PHE A 60 -9.82 4.98 4.12
CA PHE A 60 -9.09 6.18 4.57
C PHE A 60 -9.11 6.29 6.10
N ASN A 61 -7.99 5.91 6.72
CA ASN A 61 -7.82 5.83 8.18
C ASN A 61 -8.92 5.00 8.86
N GLU A 62 -9.21 3.84 8.28
CA GLU A 62 -10.28 2.95 8.73
C GLU A 62 -9.93 1.50 8.44
N HIS A 63 -10.80 0.58 8.88
CA HIS A 63 -10.63 -0.85 8.62
C HIS A 63 -11.94 -1.58 8.35
N ARG A 64 -11.81 -2.77 7.79
CA ARG A 64 -12.85 -3.80 7.74
C ARG A 64 -12.37 -5.05 8.47
N ARG A 65 -13.31 -5.76 9.08
CA ARG A 65 -13.07 -7.07 9.69
C ARG A 65 -13.69 -8.13 8.81
N ILE A 66 -12.90 -9.12 8.42
CA ILE A 66 -13.32 -10.24 7.59
C ILE A 66 -13.02 -11.56 8.30
N ALA A 67 -13.97 -12.49 8.28
CA ALA A 67 -13.78 -13.82 8.81
C ALA A 67 -13.29 -14.75 7.69
N VAL A 68 -12.10 -15.32 7.86
CA VAL A 68 -11.46 -16.23 6.89
C VAL A 68 -11.10 -17.52 7.61
N ASN A 69 -11.71 -18.64 7.23
CA ASN A 69 -11.46 -19.96 7.84
C ASN A 69 -11.57 -19.98 9.38
N GLY A 70 -12.50 -19.20 9.95
CA GLY A 70 -12.69 -19.09 11.40
C GLY A 70 -11.73 -18.13 12.11
N HIS A 71 -10.83 -17.48 11.39
CA HIS A 71 -9.96 -16.41 11.89
C HIS A 71 -10.48 -15.04 11.51
N MET A 72 -10.30 -14.07 12.39
CA MET A 72 -10.66 -12.68 12.13
C MET A 72 -9.44 -11.92 11.59
N LEU A 73 -9.56 -11.39 10.38
CA LEU A 73 -8.56 -10.50 9.76
C LEU A 73 -9.09 -9.07 9.82
N ALA A 74 -8.24 -8.12 10.19
CA ALA A 74 -8.48 -6.70 9.97
C ALA A 74 -7.70 -6.25 8.73
N VAL A 75 -8.42 -5.70 7.74
CA VAL A 75 -7.84 -4.99 6.61
C VAL A 75 -8.03 -3.50 6.87
N ALA A 76 -6.95 -2.82 7.19
CA ALA A 76 -6.93 -1.40 7.49
C ALA A 76 -6.26 -0.63 6.36
N GLY A 77 -6.69 0.60 6.12
CA GLY A 77 -6.05 1.51 5.17
C GLY A 77 -5.86 2.89 5.79
N VAL A 78 -4.75 3.53 5.46
CA VAL A 78 -4.43 4.90 5.90
C VAL A 78 -4.34 5.84 4.70
N GLY A 79 -4.51 7.14 4.97
CA GLY A 79 -4.15 8.19 4.02
C GLY A 79 -2.66 8.17 3.66
N ASP A 80 -2.29 8.90 2.60
CA ASP A 80 -0.90 8.91 2.13
C ASP A 80 0.03 9.65 3.13
N PRO A 81 1.11 9.01 3.61
CA PRO A 81 2.00 9.61 4.60
C PRO A 81 2.88 10.74 4.04
N SER A 82 3.12 10.78 2.72
CA SER A 82 3.84 11.91 2.10
C SER A 82 3.03 13.21 2.15
N CYS A 83 1.71 13.10 2.28
CA CYS A 83 0.78 14.20 2.50
C CYS A 83 0.43 14.41 3.99
N GLY A 84 0.91 13.55 4.89
CA GLY A 84 0.62 13.62 6.34
C GLY A 84 -0.85 13.35 6.69
N PHE A 85 -1.52 12.49 5.91
CA PHE A 85 -2.90 12.07 6.15
C PHE A 85 -3.02 10.69 6.78
N ASP A 86 -1.92 10.04 7.08
CA ASP A 86 -1.91 8.74 7.73
C ASP A 86 -2.27 8.88 9.22
N ASP A 87 -3.28 8.14 9.65
CA ASP A 87 -3.62 7.96 11.06
C ASP A 87 -3.77 6.47 11.36
N ILE A 88 -2.64 5.83 11.66
CA ILE A 88 -2.58 4.40 11.98
C ILE A 88 -3.38 4.09 13.24
N SER A 89 -3.43 5.02 14.19
CA SER A 89 -4.16 4.81 15.45
C SER A 89 -5.66 4.72 15.23
N VAL A 90 -6.22 5.56 14.37
CA VAL A 90 -7.63 5.46 13.98
C VAL A 90 -7.86 4.23 13.10
N ALA A 91 -7.00 3.99 12.11
CA ALA A 91 -7.14 2.86 11.19
C ALA A 91 -7.14 1.51 11.93
N LEU A 92 -6.40 1.39 13.03
CA LEU A 92 -6.27 0.16 13.82
C LEU A 92 -6.96 0.19 15.20
N ALA A 93 -7.75 1.21 15.54
CA ALA A 93 -8.27 1.42 16.90
C ALA A 93 -8.96 0.18 17.53
N ASP A 94 -9.77 -0.54 16.74
CA ASP A 94 -10.48 -1.76 17.17
C ASP A 94 -9.93 -3.05 16.50
N ALA A 95 -8.85 -2.91 15.74
CA ALA A 95 -8.16 -4.03 15.10
C ALA A 95 -7.49 -5.02 16.08
N PRO A 96 -7.18 -4.71 17.36
CA PRO A 96 -6.66 -5.72 18.30
C PRO A 96 -7.58 -6.93 18.51
N LEU A 97 -8.86 -6.82 18.15
CA LEU A 97 -9.82 -7.95 18.14
C LEU A 97 -9.62 -8.91 16.94
N ALA A 98 -8.68 -8.63 16.05
CA ALA A 98 -8.34 -9.48 14.92
C ALA A 98 -7.08 -10.33 15.20
N ASP A 99 -7.12 -11.58 14.74
CA ASP A 99 -6.00 -12.51 14.78
C ASP A 99 -4.83 -12.02 13.90
N VAL A 100 -5.16 -11.41 12.75
CA VAL A 100 -4.18 -10.86 11.80
C VAL A 100 -4.61 -9.45 11.39
N ARG A 101 -3.63 -8.55 11.24
CA ARG A 101 -3.84 -7.13 10.95
C ARG A 101 -3.00 -6.76 9.73
N ILE A 102 -3.68 -6.44 8.64
CA ILE A 102 -3.09 -6.05 7.36
C ILE A 102 -3.30 -4.55 7.22
N LEU A 103 -2.22 -3.80 7.07
CA LEU A 103 -2.24 -2.36 6.84
C LEU A 103 -1.91 -2.07 5.37
N LEU A 104 -2.81 -1.36 4.70
CA LEU A 104 -2.61 -0.81 3.37
C LEU A 104 -2.15 0.64 3.49
N SER A 105 -1.07 0.97 2.81
CA SER A 105 -0.61 2.36 2.68
C SER A 105 -0.02 2.56 1.29
N HIS A 106 -0.16 3.75 0.72
CA HIS A 106 0.39 3.99 -0.60
C HIS A 106 1.93 3.93 -0.59
N SER A 107 2.58 4.48 0.45
CA SER A 107 4.04 4.67 0.51
C SER A 107 4.69 3.88 1.66
N PRO A 108 5.91 3.34 1.47
CA PRO A 108 6.67 2.69 2.54
C PRO A 108 7.17 3.65 3.63
N ASP A 109 6.96 4.96 3.49
CA ASP A 109 7.29 5.92 4.56
C ASP A 109 6.46 5.65 5.84
N VAL A 110 5.30 4.98 5.71
CA VAL A 110 4.46 4.53 6.83
C VAL A 110 5.20 3.60 7.81
N PHE A 111 6.28 2.93 7.38
CA PHE A 111 6.98 1.95 8.23
C PHE A 111 7.64 2.56 9.45
N ASP A 112 7.94 3.86 9.42
CA ASP A 112 8.58 4.57 10.53
C ASP A 112 7.58 5.37 11.37
N GLU A 113 6.29 5.31 11.03
CA GLU A 113 5.24 6.04 11.73
C GLU A 113 4.75 5.27 12.98
N PRO A 114 4.44 5.96 14.09
CA PRO A 114 3.98 5.30 15.31
C PRO A 114 2.73 4.44 15.09
N GLY A 115 2.78 3.20 15.55
CA GLY A 115 1.68 2.24 15.41
C GLY A 115 1.81 1.32 14.20
N ALA A 116 2.76 1.56 13.29
CA ALA A 116 3.07 0.62 12.21
C ALA A 116 3.41 -0.79 12.75
N GLU A 117 4.03 -0.86 13.93
CA GLU A 117 4.35 -2.10 14.64
C GLU A 117 3.11 -2.87 15.12
N TRP A 118 1.92 -2.25 15.13
CA TRP A 118 0.69 -2.94 15.47
C TRP A 118 0.21 -3.82 14.32
N ALA A 119 0.60 -3.53 13.07
CA ALA A 119 0.30 -4.39 11.93
C ALA A 119 1.16 -5.67 11.94
N HIS A 120 0.59 -6.77 11.46
CA HIS A 120 1.35 -8.00 11.19
C HIS A 120 1.90 -8.00 9.75
N LEU A 121 1.14 -7.41 8.82
CA LEU A 121 1.52 -7.26 7.42
C LEU A 121 1.24 -5.81 6.96
N ILE A 122 2.21 -5.16 6.34
CA ILE A 122 2.02 -3.86 5.68
C ILE A 122 2.21 -4.03 4.16
N LEU A 123 1.26 -3.56 3.36
CA LEU A 123 1.31 -3.62 1.91
C LEU A 123 1.39 -2.20 1.34
N CYS A 124 2.46 -1.96 0.57
CA CYS A 124 2.76 -0.64 0.00
C CYS A 124 3.07 -0.67 -1.50
N GLY A 125 3.01 0.51 -2.12
CA GLY A 125 3.38 0.76 -3.51
C GLY A 125 4.29 1.99 -3.62
N HIS A 126 3.85 2.99 -4.40
CA HIS A 126 4.45 4.32 -4.62
C HIS A 126 5.83 4.36 -5.34
N THR A 127 6.75 3.49 -4.95
CA THR A 127 8.16 3.58 -5.33
C THR A 127 8.47 3.12 -6.74
N HIS A 128 7.57 2.35 -7.35
CA HIS A 128 7.78 1.64 -8.62
C HIS A 128 9.05 0.77 -8.68
N GLY A 129 9.57 0.32 -7.53
CA GLY A 129 10.86 -0.38 -7.46
C GLY A 129 12.10 0.50 -7.64
N GLY A 130 11.89 1.82 -7.70
CA GLY A 130 12.87 2.83 -8.10
C GLY A 130 13.04 2.98 -9.63
N GLN A 131 12.28 2.21 -10.42
CA GLN A 131 12.28 2.15 -11.89
C GLN A 131 13.59 1.66 -12.54
N ILE A 132 14.75 2.10 -12.06
CA ILE A 132 16.08 1.68 -12.53
C ILE A 132 16.79 0.97 -11.39
N ARG A 133 17.19 -0.27 -11.61
CA ARG A 133 17.97 -1.04 -10.64
C ARG A 133 19.30 -1.44 -11.26
N LEU A 134 20.40 -1.00 -10.65
CA LEU A 134 21.73 -1.37 -11.07
C LEU A 134 22.14 -2.68 -10.39
N PRO A 135 22.85 -3.59 -11.09
CA PRO A 135 23.44 -4.76 -10.45
C PRO A 135 24.28 -4.37 -9.23
N LEU A 136 24.15 -5.12 -8.13
CA LEU A 136 24.85 -4.94 -6.85
C LEU A 136 24.51 -3.67 -6.05
N ILE A 137 24.11 -2.58 -6.70
CA ILE A 137 23.84 -1.27 -6.07
C ILE A 137 22.35 -1.13 -5.71
N GLY A 138 21.46 -1.81 -6.43
CA GLY A 138 20.02 -1.63 -6.27
C GLY A 138 19.55 -0.35 -6.96
N SER A 139 18.54 0.32 -6.40
CA SER A 139 18.03 1.55 -7.03
C SER A 139 18.87 2.77 -6.67
N PRO A 140 19.39 3.55 -7.64
CA PRO A 140 20.09 4.79 -7.36
C PRO A 140 19.14 5.91 -6.89
N TRP A 141 17.83 5.76 -7.11
CA TRP A 141 16.80 6.69 -6.67
C TRP A 141 15.46 5.96 -6.48
N ALA A 142 14.69 6.36 -5.47
CA ALA A 142 13.30 5.96 -5.32
C ALA A 142 12.57 7.12 -4.62
N PRO A 143 11.27 7.35 -4.92
CA PRO A 143 10.47 8.33 -4.20
C PRO A 143 10.11 7.74 -2.83
N VAL A 144 11.09 7.70 -1.94
CA VAL A 144 10.95 7.33 -0.53
C VAL A 144 11.75 8.33 0.26
N TRP A 145 11.15 8.88 1.30
CA TRP A 145 11.78 9.97 2.03
C TRP A 145 12.98 9.47 2.84
N ARG A 146 12.83 8.28 3.45
CA ARG A 146 13.75 7.83 4.50
C ARG A 146 14.77 6.83 4.01
N ARG A 147 14.36 5.68 3.45
CA ARG A 147 15.30 4.60 3.13
C ARG A 147 15.06 3.92 1.78
N ARG A 148 16.05 4.01 0.89
CA ARG A 148 16.02 3.47 -0.49
C ARG A 148 16.05 1.94 -0.57
N ASP A 149 16.52 1.27 0.48
CA ASP A 149 16.45 -0.19 0.60
C ASP A 149 15.01 -0.71 0.66
N ARG A 150 14.04 0.14 1.00
CA ARG A 150 12.60 -0.14 1.03
C ARG A 150 11.91 0.06 -0.33
N ALA A 151 12.66 0.24 -1.41
CA ALA A 151 12.07 0.52 -2.72
C ALA A 151 11.29 -0.65 -3.34
N CYS A 152 11.46 -1.90 -2.91
CA CYS A 152 10.58 -3.01 -3.33
C CYS A 152 10.84 -4.27 -2.51
N GLY A 153 9.88 -5.20 -2.57
CA GLY A 153 10.02 -6.56 -2.10
C GLY A 153 9.54 -6.76 -0.67
N LEU A 154 9.75 -7.98 -0.19
CA LEU A 154 9.34 -8.43 1.14
C LEU A 154 10.46 -8.17 2.16
N MET A 155 10.13 -7.58 3.29
CA MET A 155 11.08 -7.22 4.33
C MET A 155 10.45 -7.29 5.71
N ARG A 156 11.30 -7.46 6.74
CA ARG A 156 10.88 -7.34 8.13
C ARG A 156 11.09 -5.89 8.58
N VAL A 157 10.04 -5.26 9.13
CA VAL A 157 10.06 -3.87 9.60
C VAL A 157 9.86 -3.73 11.10
N GLY A 158 9.44 -4.80 11.77
CA GLY A 158 9.37 -4.91 13.22
C GLY A 158 9.58 -6.35 13.70
N PRO A 159 9.53 -6.61 15.02
CA PRO A 159 9.63 -7.97 15.57
C PRO A 159 8.61 -8.93 14.93
N ASP A 160 7.34 -8.49 14.88
CA ASP A 160 6.21 -9.27 14.36
C ASP A 160 5.60 -8.69 13.07
N THR A 161 6.20 -7.61 12.55
CA THR A 161 5.69 -6.90 11.37
C THR A 161 6.53 -7.17 10.14
N VAL A 162 5.88 -7.67 9.11
CA VAL A 162 6.42 -7.86 7.76
C VAL A 162 5.82 -6.82 6.83
N ALA A 163 6.59 -6.31 5.89
CA ALA A 163 6.10 -5.40 4.86
C ALA A 163 6.44 -5.91 3.46
N TYR A 164 5.57 -5.60 2.50
CA TYR A 164 5.80 -5.82 1.08
C TYR A 164 5.61 -4.52 0.31
N VAL A 165 6.63 -4.12 -0.45
CA VAL A 165 6.57 -2.94 -1.33
C VAL A 165 6.52 -3.41 -2.78
N SER A 166 5.37 -3.20 -3.42
CA SER A 166 5.14 -3.57 -4.80
C SER A 166 5.91 -2.65 -5.76
N ARG A 167 6.48 -3.23 -6.82
CA ARG A 167 7.02 -2.47 -7.96
C ARG A 167 5.91 -1.89 -8.84
N GLY A 168 4.67 -2.34 -8.68
CA GLY A 168 3.52 -1.90 -9.47
C GLY A 168 3.50 -2.46 -10.90
N SER A 169 2.29 -2.52 -11.47
CA SER A 169 2.01 -3.08 -12.79
C SER A 169 2.39 -2.14 -13.95
N GLY A 170 2.70 -0.88 -13.67
CA GLY A 170 3.12 0.13 -14.63
C GLY A 170 4.12 1.12 -14.05
N ALA A 171 4.41 2.18 -14.80
CA ALA A 171 5.28 3.27 -14.38
C ALA A 171 4.76 4.61 -14.92
N GLY A 172 4.96 5.69 -14.16
CA GLY A 172 4.71 7.06 -14.64
C GLY A 172 5.70 7.50 -15.73
N THR A 173 6.82 6.78 -15.87
CA THR A 173 7.82 6.98 -16.93
C THR A 173 8.02 5.69 -17.72
N ALA A 174 8.39 5.79 -19.01
CA ALA A 174 8.61 4.63 -19.86
C ALA A 174 9.87 3.81 -19.51
N ALA A 175 10.76 4.35 -18.65
CA ALA A 175 12.06 3.75 -18.38
C ALA A 175 11.98 2.78 -17.19
N ARG A 176 12.03 1.47 -17.47
CA ARG A 176 12.27 0.43 -16.45
C ARG A 176 13.52 -0.37 -16.81
N PHE A 177 14.54 -0.35 -15.94
CA PHE A 177 15.78 -1.08 -16.13
C PHE A 177 15.99 -2.04 -14.95
N HIS A 178 16.04 -3.35 -15.21
CA HIS A 178 16.07 -4.41 -14.18
C HIS A 178 14.99 -4.27 -13.08
N CYS A 179 13.85 -3.68 -13.43
CA CYS A 179 12.73 -3.44 -12.52
C CYS A 179 11.41 -3.77 -13.24
N PRO A 180 11.13 -5.06 -13.52
CA PRO A 180 9.93 -5.44 -14.26
C PRO A 180 8.64 -5.06 -13.51
N PRO A 181 7.53 -4.80 -14.22
CA PRO A 181 6.22 -4.67 -13.62
C PRO A 181 5.81 -5.95 -12.88
N GLU A 182 5.01 -5.77 -11.84
CA GLU A 182 4.49 -6.89 -11.07
C GLU A 182 3.04 -6.67 -10.60
N VAL A 183 2.31 -7.78 -10.55
CA VAL A 183 1.10 -7.97 -9.76
C VAL A 183 1.40 -9.15 -8.86
N THR A 184 1.32 -8.95 -7.55
CA THR A 184 1.85 -9.91 -6.57
C THR A 184 0.71 -10.69 -5.94
N VAL A 185 0.85 -12.01 -5.90
CA VAL A 185 0.01 -12.89 -5.08
C VAL A 185 0.77 -13.21 -3.80
N LEU A 186 0.22 -12.81 -2.65
CA LEU A 186 0.78 -13.11 -1.34
C LEU A 186 -0.10 -14.16 -0.67
N THR A 187 0.53 -15.24 -0.20
CA THR A 187 -0.15 -16.28 0.58
C THR A 187 0.15 -16.08 2.05
N LEU A 188 -0.88 -15.79 2.84
CA LEU A 188 -0.80 -15.84 4.29
C LEU A 188 -0.83 -17.30 4.73
N VAL A 189 0.16 -17.69 5.53
CA VAL A 189 0.26 -19.04 6.10
C VAL A 189 0.24 -18.92 7.61
N GLN A 190 -0.35 -19.92 8.27
CA GLN A 190 -0.24 -20.05 9.71
C GLN A 190 1.25 -20.21 10.08
N GLY A 191 1.70 -19.49 11.10
CA GLY A 191 3.12 -19.38 11.44
C GLY A 191 3.81 -20.74 11.55
N CYS A 192 4.87 -20.92 10.76
CA CYS A 192 5.88 -21.96 10.93
C CYS A 192 7.16 -21.27 11.42
N THR A 193 7.94 -21.93 12.28
CA THR A 193 9.19 -21.44 12.88
C THR A 193 10.30 -21.05 11.90
N ASP A 194 10.09 -21.22 10.58
CA ASP A 194 11.14 -21.11 9.56
C ASP A 194 11.31 -19.72 8.92
N GLY A 195 10.69 -18.68 9.49
CA GLY A 195 10.90 -17.29 9.06
C GLY A 195 10.23 -16.90 7.74
N LEU A 196 10.63 -15.74 7.20
CA LEU A 196 10.04 -15.11 6.01
C LEU A 196 10.48 -15.84 4.73
N ARG A 197 9.55 -16.39 3.96
CA ARG A 197 9.84 -17.11 2.70
C ARG A 197 9.25 -16.40 1.49
N VAL A 198 10.06 -16.18 0.46
CA VAL A 198 9.60 -15.76 -0.88
C VAL A 198 9.69 -16.98 -1.79
N VAL A 199 8.54 -17.54 -2.17
CA VAL A 199 8.46 -18.58 -3.19
C VAL A 199 8.28 -17.87 -4.53
N ARG A 200 9.20 -18.09 -5.48
CA ARG A 200 9.15 -17.54 -6.84
C ARG A 200 8.74 -18.61 -7.83
#